data_AF-A0A2D5BP62-F1
#
_entry.id   AF-A0A2D5BP62-F1
#
_cell.length_a   1.000
_cell.length_b   1.000
_cell.length_c   1.000
_cell.angle_alpha   90.00
_cell.angle_beta   90.00
_cell.angle_gamma   90.00
#
_symmetry.space_group_name_H-M   'P 1'
#
loop_
_entity.id
_entity.type
_entity.pdbx_description
1 polymer ?
#
loop_
_entity_poly.entity_id
_entity_poly.type
_entity_poly.pdbx_seq_one_letter_code
_entity_poly.pdbx_strand_id
1 'polypeptide(L)'
;MSVLERMAALFGGVGAVLVTLIMGVRVEKPPLAVDGDRPLVGRAESDVAAGPLAAFRHIQRTTNAAREAARRAASFERFDAALVGDPWPSGFRRIVIHPFQGALPDMSVEEGPPWHIVIERDGAVSPTPRLLKGAAGAPPGLPVRAARRAIHVAVPFAAEVPRPRRRVLMDLFEWLRRRLGKRTPVVLAPDAPGATGTLPQGVERTDLLPER
;
A
#
# COMPACT_ATOMS: atom_id res chain seq x y z
N MET A 1 35.69 38.85 12.82
CA MET A 1 34.86 37.65 12.57
C MET A 1 34.14 37.84 11.26
N SER A 2 34.58 37.12 10.24
CA SER A 2 34.12 37.30 8.86
C SER A 2 32.94 36.37 8.55
N VAL A 3 32.15 36.72 7.54
CA VAL A 3 31.00 35.93 7.06
C VAL A 3 31.40 34.51 6.65
N LEU A 4 32.69 34.27 6.35
CA LEU A 4 33.23 32.94 6.06
C LEU A 4 33.26 32.00 7.28
N GLU A 5 33.43 32.50 8.50
CA GLU A 5 33.47 31.64 9.70
C GLU A 5 32.08 31.13 10.11
N ARG A 6 31.00 31.77 9.66
CA ARG A 6 29.62 31.32 9.92
C ARG A 6 29.13 30.25 8.94
N MET A 7 29.77 30.08 7.79
CA MET A 7 29.38 29.04 6.82
C MET A 7 30.01 27.66 7.11
N ALA A 8 31.10 27.60 7.87
CA ALA A 8 31.76 26.34 8.23
C ALA A 8 30.96 25.47 9.22
N ALA A 9 29.97 26.05 9.92
CA ALA A 9 29.13 25.32 10.90
C ALA A 9 27.86 24.71 10.30
N LEU A 10 27.51 25.01 9.04
CA LEU A 10 26.29 24.50 8.38
C LEU A 10 26.56 23.37 7.36
N PHE A 11 27.82 23.07 7.05
CA PHE A 11 28.20 22.04 6.07
C PHE A 11 28.94 20.82 6.66
N GLY A 12 29.02 20.72 7.99
CA GLY A 12 29.62 19.57 8.69
C GLY A 12 28.71 18.34 8.86
N GLY A 13 27.50 18.35 8.30
CA GLY A 13 26.47 17.34 8.60
C GLY A 13 25.93 16.51 7.44
N VAL A 14 26.33 16.76 6.19
CA VAL A 14 25.70 16.11 5.00
C VAL A 14 26.71 15.38 4.10
N GLY A 15 27.97 15.28 4.52
CA GLY A 15 29.05 14.59 3.81
C GLY A 15 29.32 13.15 4.22
N ALA A 16 28.31 12.41 4.71
CA ALA A 16 28.47 11.02 5.16
C ALA A 16 27.47 10.02 4.51
N VAL A 17 26.72 10.44 3.48
CA VAL A 17 25.75 9.58 2.78
C VAL A 17 25.88 9.73 1.26
N LEU A 18 27.10 9.62 0.75
CA LEU A 18 27.38 9.18 -0.63
C LEU A 18 28.88 8.96 -0.77
N VAL A 19 29.27 7.97 -1.59
CA VAL A 19 30.66 7.49 -1.80
C VAL A 19 31.09 6.37 -0.86
N THR A 20 30.34 5.27 -0.85
CA THR A 20 30.93 3.91 -0.84
C THR A 20 30.01 2.89 -1.51
N LEU A 21 29.42 3.23 -2.66
CA LEU A 21 29.07 2.24 -3.68
C LEU A 21 30.20 2.30 -4.71
N ILE A 22 30.73 1.15 -5.12
CA ILE A 22 31.90 0.95 -6.01
C ILE A 22 33.24 0.86 -5.25
N MET A 23 33.43 -0.23 -4.51
CA MET A 23 34.66 -1.03 -4.56
C MET A 23 34.32 -2.44 -4.06
N GLY A 24 34.78 -3.44 -4.80
CA GLY A 24 34.43 -4.84 -4.58
C GLY A 24 34.78 -5.29 -3.17
N VAL A 25 33.79 -5.85 -2.47
CA VAL A 25 34.03 -6.64 -1.27
C VAL A 25 34.81 -7.88 -1.73
N ARG A 26 36.14 -7.83 -1.63
CA ARG A 26 36.94 -9.04 -1.49
C ARG A 26 36.46 -9.69 -0.20
N VAL A 27 35.63 -10.71 -0.32
CA VAL A 27 35.32 -11.61 0.78
C VAL A 27 36.62 -12.37 1.05
N GLU A 28 37.45 -11.84 1.95
CA GLU A 28 38.41 -12.68 2.66
C GLU A 28 37.56 -13.69 3.44
N LYS A 29 37.49 -14.91 2.91
CA LYS A 29 36.88 -16.02 3.63
C LYS A 29 37.64 -16.16 4.95
N PRO A 30 36.96 -16.10 6.12
CA PRO A 30 37.62 -16.42 7.37
C PRO A 30 38.15 -17.87 7.27
N PRO A 31 39.31 -18.16 7.90
CA PRO A 31 39.83 -19.52 7.92
C PRO A 31 38.76 -20.44 8.50
N LEU A 32 38.50 -21.55 7.83
CA LEU A 32 37.57 -22.55 8.33
C LEU A 32 38.07 -23.05 9.68
N ALA A 33 37.25 -22.86 10.71
CA ALA A 33 37.45 -23.59 11.97
C ALA A 33 37.25 -25.08 11.66
N VAL A 34 38.27 -25.87 11.93
CA VAL A 34 38.25 -27.33 11.73
C VAL A 34 38.39 -27.97 13.10
N ASP A 35 37.52 -28.92 13.40
CA ASP A 35 37.66 -29.84 14.53
C ASP A 35 37.81 -31.25 13.95
N GLY A 36 39.04 -31.76 13.94
CA GLY A 36 39.40 -32.96 13.19
C GLY A 36 39.22 -32.81 11.67
N ASP A 37 38.60 -33.82 11.02
CA ASP A 37 38.46 -33.93 9.56
C ASP A 37 37.13 -33.39 9.00
N ARG A 38 36.39 -32.57 9.76
CA ARG A 38 35.12 -31.98 9.30
C ARG A 38 35.06 -30.46 9.48
N PRO A 39 34.59 -29.71 8.45
CA PRO A 39 34.49 -28.25 8.52
C PRO A 39 33.33 -27.77 9.40
N LEU A 40 33.61 -26.91 10.39
CA LEU A 40 32.61 -26.25 11.22
C LEU A 40 32.18 -24.93 10.58
N VAL A 41 31.22 -24.99 9.65
CA VAL A 41 30.63 -23.78 9.08
C VAL A 41 29.48 -23.31 9.99
N GLY A 42 29.63 -22.12 10.60
CA GLY A 42 28.51 -21.34 11.14
C GLY A 42 28.27 -21.35 12.65
N ARG A 43 29.30 -21.53 13.50
CA ARG A 43 29.16 -21.30 14.96
C ARG A 43 30.03 -20.14 15.41
N ALA A 44 29.43 -19.22 16.16
CA ALA A 44 30.19 -18.27 16.97
C ALA A 44 30.77 -19.01 18.18
N GLU A 45 31.93 -18.60 18.68
CA GLU A 45 32.60 -19.24 19.84
C GLU A 45 31.70 -19.34 21.08
N SER A 46 30.67 -18.50 21.18
CA SER A 46 29.65 -18.56 22.23
C SER A 46 28.80 -19.83 22.23
N ASP A 47 28.75 -20.59 21.14
CA ASP A 47 27.93 -21.80 21.01
C ASP A 47 28.63 -23.07 21.56
N VAL A 48 29.93 -23.00 21.88
CA VAL A 48 30.72 -24.16 22.33
C VAL A 48 30.67 -24.35 23.86
N ALA A 49 30.27 -23.31 24.61
CA ALA A 49 30.26 -23.33 26.08
C ALA A 49 28.97 -23.90 26.72
N ALA A 50 27.93 -24.17 25.94
CA ALA A 50 26.67 -24.72 26.45
C ALA A 50 26.58 -26.21 26.08
N GLY A 51 26.55 -27.08 27.10
CA GLY A 51 26.40 -28.53 26.93
C GLY A 51 25.15 -28.95 26.12
N PRO A 52 24.95 -30.27 25.89
CA PRO A 52 24.15 -30.82 24.79
C PRO A 52 22.62 -30.60 24.84
N LEU A 53 22.13 -29.66 25.63
CA LEU A 53 20.71 -29.32 25.78
C LEU A 53 20.36 -27.89 25.36
N ALA A 54 21.31 -27.12 24.82
CA ALA A 54 21.01 -25.78 24.34
C ALA A 54 20.42 -25.79 22.91
N ALA A 55 19.13 -25.46 22.86
CA ALA A 55 18.44 -24.85 21.72
C ALA A 55 18.08 -25.76 20.53
N PHE A 56 17.18 -26.71 20.76
CA PHE A 56 16.10 -26.93 19.81
C PHE A 56 15.19 -25.69 19.81
N ARG A 57 15.62 -24.59 19.19
CA ARG A 57 14.71 -23.51 18.81
C ARG A 57 13.75 -24.13 17.80
N HIS A 58 12.54 -24.46 18.26
CA HIS A 58 11.43 -24.78 17.38
C HIS A 58 11.29 -23.65 16.36
N ILE A 59 11.75 -23.88 15.13
CA ILE A 59 11.45 -22.98 14.01
C ILE A 59 9.95 -23.15 13.79
N GLN A 60 9.15 -22.30 14.44
CA GLN A 60 7.72 -22.23 14.16
C GLN A 60 7.57 -21.89 12.67
N ARG A 61 7.18 -22.87 11.87
CA ARG A 61 6.85 -22.65 10.47
C ARG A 61 5.61 -21.74 10.44
N THR A 62 5.80 -20.46 10.16
CA THR A 62 4.71 -19.54 9.87
C THR A 62 3.87 -20.11 8.74
N THR A 63 2.58 -20.34 8.99
CA THR A 63 1.66 -20.84 7.96
C THR A 63 1.42 -19.77 6.89
N ASN A 64 0.98 -20.18 5.70
CA ASN A 64 0.60 -19.23 4.65
C ASN A 64 -0.52 -18.28 5.12
N ALA A 65 -1.46 -18.78 5.94
CA ALA A 65 -2.51 -17.97 6.55
C ALA A 65 -1.95 -16.88 7.48
N ALA A 66 -0.95 -17.20 8.31
CA ALA A 66 -0.32 -16.23 9.18
C ALA A 66 0.43 -15.15 8.38
N ARG A 67 1.12 -15.54 7.30
CA ARG A 67 1.80 -14.58 6.40
C ARG A 67 0.80 -13.65 5.70
N GLU A 68 -0.33 -14.19 5.24
CA GLU A 68 -1.37 -13.39 4.60
C GLU A 68 -2.04 -12.42 5.59
N ALA A 69 -2.29 -12.87 6.82
CA ALA A 69 -2.82 -12.03 7.88
C ALA A 69 -1.87 -10.89 8.24
N ALA A 70 -0.56 -11.17 8.41
CA ALA A 70 0.45 -10.15 8.68
C ALA A 70 0.56 -9.13 7.53
N ARG A 71 0.56 -9.60 6.27
CA ARG A 71 0.55 -8.72 5.10
C ARG A 71 -0.67 -7.81 5.09
N ARG A 72 -1.85 -8.35 5.37
CA ARG A 72 -3.09 -7.58 5.40
C ARG A 72 -3.06 -6.54 6.52
N ALA A 73 -2.56 -6.89 7.70
CA ALA A 73 -2.36 -5.95 8.80
C ALA A 73 -1.45 -4.77 8.37
N ALA A 74 -0.32 -5.05 7.72
CA ALA A 74 0.56 -4.03 7.19
C ALA A 74 -0.10 -3.16 6.09
N SER A 75 -0.96 -3.74 5.23
CA SER A 75 -1.76 -2.93 4.31
C SER A 75 -2.70 -1.98 5.05
N PHE A 76 -3.32 -2.43 6.13
CA PHE A 76 -4.30 -1.63 6.88
C PHE A 76 -3.63 -0.49 7.62
N GLU A 77 -2.48 -0.74 8.25
CA GLU A 77 -1.67 0.31 8.87
C GLU A 77 -1.28 1.41 7.85
N ARG A 78 -0.90 1.00 6.63
CA ARG A 78 -0.63 1.96 5.54
C ARG A 78 -1.87 2.75 5.13
N PHE A 79 -3.04 2.13 5.08
CA PHE A 79 -4.29 2.82 4.78
C PHE A 79 -4.69 3.78 5.90
N ASP A 80 -4.51 3.38 7.16
CA ASP A 80 -4.75 4.25 8.29
C ASP A 80 -3.84 5.49 8.21
N ALA A 81 -2.55 5.30 7.94
CA ALA A 81 -1.59 6.40 7.77
C ALA A 81 -1.89 7.31 6.56
N ALA A 82 -2.32 6.72 5.43
CA ALA A 82 -2.52 7.46 4.19
C ALA A 82 -3.90 8.13 4.08
N LEU A 83 -4.94 7.48 4.61
CA LEU A 83 -6.33 7.89 4.38
C LEU A 83 -6.95 8.55 5.60
N VAL A 84 -6.59 8.18 6.83
CA VAL A 84 -7.28 8.72 8.01
C VAL A 84 -6.87 10.18 8.22
N GLY A 85 -7.70 11.08 7.69
CA GLY A 85 -7.75 12.49 8.07
C GLY A 85 -8.86 12.75 9.10
N ASP A 86 -8.70 13.79 9.91
CA ASP A 86 -9.72 14.28 10.82
C ASP A 86 -10.32 15.59 10.27
N PRO A 87 -11.64 15.69 10.06
CA PRO A 87 -12.67 14.67 10.25
C PRO A 87 -12.82 13.68 9.08
N TRP A 88 -12.99 12.40 9.42
CA TRP A 88 -13.34 11.38 8.44
C TRP A 88 -14.83 11.51 8.04
N PRO A 89 -15.15 11.58 6.75
CA PRO A 89 -16.52 11.75 6.31
C PRO A 89 -17.44 10.61 6.74
N SER A 90 -18.62 10.98 7.24
CA SER A 90 -19.64 10.07 7.77
C SER A 90 -20.88 10.00 6.86
N GLY A 91 -21.74 9.02 7.09
CA GLY A 91 -23.01 8.88 6.35
C GLY A 91 -22.92 8.18 5.00
N PHE A 92 -21.73 7.76 4.57
CA PHE A 92 -21.56 6.88 3.42
C PHE A 92 -22.12 5.48 3.69
N ARG A 93 -22.77 4.92 2.68
CA ARG A 93 -23.48 3.62 2.77
C ARG A 93 -23.02 2.61 1.72
N ARG A 94 -22.07 2.97 0.87
CA ARG A 94 -21.55 2.10 -0.21
C ARG A 94 -20.16 2.55 -0.65
N ILE A 95 -19.47 1.68 -1.36
CA ILE A 95 -18.21 1.95 -2.04
C ILE A 95 -18.46 1.80 -3.54
N VAL A 96 -18.10 2.81 -4.33
CA VAL A 96 -18.26 2.83 -5.79
C VAL A 96 -16.88 2.93 -6.43
N ILE A 97 -16.57 1.97 -7.28
CA ILE A 97 -15.28 1.88 -7.97
C ILE A 97 -15.41 2.44 -9.38
N HIS A 98 -14.51 3.34 -9.73
CA HIS A 98 -14.43 3.99 -11.03
C HIS A 98 -13.18 3.48 -11.76
N PRO A 99 -13.31 2.43 -12.60
CA PRO A 99 -12.20 1.99 -13.43
C PRO A 99 -12.00 2.90 -14.63
N PHE A 100 -10.74 3.18 -14.96
CA PHE A 100 -10.36 3.94 -16.16
C PHE A 100 -9.43 3.10 -17.03
N GLN A 101 -9.53 3.24 -18.34
CA GLN A 101 -8.62 2.58 -19.28
C GLN A 101 -7.18 3.10 -19.16
N GLY A 102 -7.02 4.41 -18.93
CA GLY A 102 -5.73 5.09 -18.83
C GLY A 102 -5.58 5.90 -17.54
N ALA A 103 -4.83 7.00 -17.63
CA ALA A 103 -4.70 7.96 -16.54
C ALA A 103 -6.05 8.56 -16.14
N LEU A 104 -6.12 9.11 -14.93
CA LEU A 104 -7.28 9.89 -14.52
C LEU A 104 -7.39 11.12 -15.44
N PRO A 105 -8.62 11.50 -15.85
CA PRO A 105 -8.81 12.73 -16.60
C PRO A 105 -8.36 13.91 -15.75
N ASP A 106 -7.68 14.86 -16.38
CA ASP A 106 -7.33 16.12 -15.72
C ASP A 106 -8.62 16.90 -15.49
N MET A 107 -9.08 16.90 -14.24
CA MET A 107 -10.29 17.60 -13.83
C MET A 107 -9.89 18.65 -12.80
N SER A 108 -9.48 19.79 -13.33
CA SER A 108 -9.23 21.04 -12.59
C SER A 108 -10.56 21.68 -12.16
N VAL A 109 -11.34 20.95 -11.36
CA VAL A 109 -12.41 21.58 -10.59
C VAL A 109 -11.82 22.18 -9.32
N GLU A 110 -12.38 23.29 -8.86
CA GLU A 110 -11.97 24.02 -7.65
C GLU A 110 -11.94 23.11 -6.39
N GLU A 111 -12.73 22.03 -6.41
CA GLU A 111 -12.82 21.03 -5.34
C GLU A 111 -11.83 19.85 -5.48
N GLY A 112 -11.05 19.79 -6.54
CA GLY A 112 -10.22 18.64 -6.91
C GLY A 112 -11.04 17.46 -7.47
N PRO A 113 -10.37 16.35 -7.85
CA PRO A 113 -11.03 15.22 -8.51
C PRO A 113 -12.27 14.73 -7.74
N PRO A 114 -13.34 14.26 -8.43
CA PRO A 114 -14.61 13.93 -7.82
C PRO A 114 -14.60 12.61 -7.02
N TRP A 115 -13.48 11.89 -7.07
CA TRP A 115 -13.24 10.68 -6.29
C TRP A 115 -12.69 11.04 -4.92
N HIS A 116 -12.84 10.13 -3.96
CA HIS A 116 -12.31 10.31 -2.61
C HIS A 116 -10.93 9.65 -2.47
N ILE A 117 -10.74 8.51 -3.14
CA ILE A 117 -9.52 7.71 -3.04
C ILE A 117 -9.07 7.38 -4.46
N VAL A 118 -7.76 7.39 -4.68
CA VAL A 118 -7.13 6.91 -5.92
C VAL A 118 -6.22 5.74 -5.58
N ILE A 119 -6.29 4.67 -6.38
CA ILE A 119 -5.31 3.60 -6.36
C ILE A 119 -4.39 3.80 -7.55
N GLU A 120 -3.17 4.24 -7.30
CA GLU A 120 -2.20 4.53 -8.35
C GLU A 120 -1.77 3.27 -9.11
N ARG A 121 -1.08 3.46 -10.23
CA ARG A 121 -0.64 2.36 -11.12
C ARG A 121 0.26 1.35 -10.40
N ASP A 122 1.10 1.81 -9.47
CA ASP A 122 1.99 1.01 -8.64
C ASP A 122 1.29 0.33 -7.44
N GLY A 123 0.00 0.64 -7.22
CA GLY A 123 -0.77 0.15 -6.08
C GLY A 123 -0.63 1.01 -4.83
N ALA A 124 -0.01 2.19 -4.89
CA ALA A 124 -0.15 3.19 -3.84
C ALA A 124 -1.62 3.63 -3.72
N VAL A 125 -2.03 3.97 -2.50
CA VAL A 125 -3.40 4.43 -2.20
C VAL A 125 -3.30 5.84 -1.65
N SER A 126 -3.93 6.78 -2.33
CA SER A 126 -3.80 8.20 -2.05
C SER A 126 -5.18 8.83 -1.76
N PRO A 127 -5.30 9.69 -0.74
CA PRO A 127 -6.49 10.49 -0.54
C PRO A 127 -6.56 11.61 -1.58
N THR A 128 -7.77 12.00 -1.99
CA THR A 128 -7.97 13.23 -2.77
C THR A 128 -8.32 14.40 -1.83
N PRO A 129 -8.20 15.66 -2.28
CA PRO A 129 -8.68 16.82 -1.52
C PRO A 129 -10.15 16.69 -1.08
N ARG A 130 -10.97 15.99 -1.87
CA ARG A 130 -12.38 15.77 -1.56
C ARG A 130 -12.60 14.88 -0.34
N LEU A 131 -11.79 13.82 -0.18
CA LEU A 131 -11.84 12.99 1.03
C LEU A 131 -11.44 13.78 2.27
N LEU A 132 -10.38 14.58 2.15
CA LEU A 132 -9.87 15.42 3.25
C LEU A 132 -10.87 16.51 3.68
N LYS A 133 -11.65 17.05 2.74
CA LYS A 133 -12.73 18.03 3.03
C LYS A 133 -14.02 17.37 3.54
N GLY A 134 -14.08 16.05 3.60
CA GLY A 134 -15.28 15.30 3.99
C GLY A 134 -16.48 15.51 3.05
N ALA A 135 -16.25 15.98 1.82
CA ALA A 135 -17.30 16.40 0.91
C ALA A 135 -17.82 15.22 0.07
N ALA A 136 -19.14 15.07 -0.01
CA ALA A 136 -19.75 14.08 -0.91
C ALA A 136 -19.43 14.45 -2.37
N GLY A 137 -18.83 13.53 -3.11
CA GLY A 137 -18.58 13.66 -4.55
C GLY A 137 -19.74 13.20 -5.40
N ALA A 138 -19.90 13.80 -6.58
CA ALA A 138 -20.70 13.26 -7.67
C ALA A 138 -19.84 13.15 -8.94
N PRO A 139 -19.14 12.02 -9.13
CA PRO A 139 -18.40 11.79 -10.36
C PRO A 139 -19.32 11.82 -11.59
N PRO A 140 -18.81 12.25 -12.76
CA PRO A 140 -19.58 12.24 -14.00
C PRO A 140 -20.22 10.87 -14.29
N GLY A 141 -21.43 10.88 -14.85
CA GLY A 141 -22.14 9.66 -15.24
C GLY A 141 -22.87 8.90 -14.12
N LEU A 142 -22.83 9.41 -12.87
CA LEU A 142 -23.62 8.90 -11.76
C LEU A 142 -24.73 9.87 -11.34
N PRO A 143 -25.98 9.39 -11.12
CA PRO A 143 -27.02 10.23 -10.54
C PRO A 143 -26.62 10.73 -9.15
N VAL A 144 -26.93 12.00 -8.84
CA VAL A 144 -26.60 12.65 -7.54
C VAL A 144 -27.04 11.81 -6.33
N ARG A 145 -28.21 11.15 -6.40
CA ARG A 145 -28.70 10.26 -5.33
C ARG A 145 -27.82 9.02 -5.13
N ALA A 146 -27.25 8.47 -6.20
CA ALA A 146 -26.36 7.33 -6.14
C ALA A 146 -24.95 7.72 -5.65
N ALA A 147 -24.51 8.93 -5.98
CA ALA A 147 -23.18 9.42 -5.64
C ALA A 147 -23.06 9.94 -4.20
N ARG A 148 -24.04 10.70 -3.70
CA ARG A 148 -23.94 11.41 -2.40
C ARG A 148 -23.78 10.53 -1.15
N ARG A 149 -24.08 9.24 -1.22
CA ARG A 149 -23.94 8.30 -0.09
C ARG A 149 -22.91 7.21 -0.36
N ALA A 150 -21.87 7.53 -1.12
CA ALA A 150 -20.82 6.60 -1.52
C ALA A 150 -19.41 7.16 -1.29
N ILE A 151 -18.49 6.29 -0.86
CA ILE A 151 -17.07 6.53 -1.10
C ILE A 151 -16.77 6.16 -2.54
N HIS A 152 -16.03 7.03 -3.22
CA HIS A 152 -15.67 6.87 -4.63
C HIS A 152 -14.18 6.56 -4.73
N VAL A 153 -13.85 5.42 -5.32
CA VAL A 153 -12.47 4.93 -5.50
C VAL A 153 -12.16 4.96 -6.99
N ALA A 154 -11.14 5.69 -7.41
CA ALA A 154 -10.66 5.74 -8.77
C ALA A 154 -9.55 4.70 -9.00
N VAL A 155 -9.62 3.96 -10.10
CA VAL A 155 -8.63 2.95 -10.49
C VAL A 155 -8.16 3.27 -11.92
N PRO A 156 -7.14 4.13 -12.10
CA PRO A 156 -6.51 4.38 -13.40
C PRO A 156 -5.87 3.11 -13.96
N PHE A 157 -5.72 2.99 -15.28
CA PHE A 157 -5.09 1.81 -15.92
C PHE A 157 -5.68 0.47 -15.44
N ALA A 158 -7.01 0.38 -15.35
CA ALA A 158 -7.74 -0.76 -14.78
C ALA A 158 -7.53 -2.05 -15.56
N ALA A 159 -7.30 -1.97 -16.88
CA ALA A 159 -7.03 -3.15 -17.72
C ALA A 159 -5.63 -3.75 -17.46
N GLU A 160 -4.72 -2.98 -16.87
CA GLU A 160 -3.34 -3.39 -16.62
C GLU A 160 -3.12 -3.84 -15.17
N VAL A 161 -4.16 -3.97 -14.35
CA VAL A 161 -4.02 -4.21 -12.89
C VAL A 161 -3.23 -5.49 -12.63
N PRO A 162 -1.94 -5.39 -12.21
CA PRO A 162 -1.16 -6.59 -11.94
C PRO A 162 -1.68 -7.25 -10.66
N ARG A 163 -1.42 -8.55 -10.48
CA ARG A 163 -1.88 -9.32 -9.30
C ARG A 163 -1.63 -8.63 -7.94
N PRO A 164 -0.50 -7.94 -7.70
CA PRO A 164 -0.28 -7.18 -6.47
C PRO A 164 -1.28 -6.04 -6.25
N ARG A 165 -1.66 -5.32 -7.30
CA ARG A 165 -2.60 -4.20 -7.24
C ARG A 165 -4.03 -4.67 -6.99
N ARG A 166 -4.43 -5.81 -7.57
CA ARG A 166 -5.71 -6.47 -7.22
C ARG A 166 -5.79 -6.82 -5.73
N ARG A 167 -4.67 -7.28 -5.14
CA ARG A 167 -4.64 -7.57 -3.68
C ARG A 167 -4.80 -6.31 -2.84
N VAL A 168 -4.13 -5.22 -3.21
CA VAL A 168 -4.30 -3.91 -2.55
C VAL A 168 -5.75 -3.46 -2.63
N LEU A 169 -6.38 -3.59 -3.80
CA LEU A 169 -7.79 -3.27 -4.00
C LEU A 169 -8.71 -4.04 -3.04
N MET A 170 -8.51 -5.36 -2.92
CA MET A 170 -9.28 -6.20 -1.99
C MET A 170 -9.03 -5.83 -0.52
N ASP A 171 -7.78 -5.60 -0.15
CA ASP A 171 -7.43 -5.17 1.22
C ASP A 171 -8.06 -3.80 1.52
N LEU A 172 -8.07 -2.86 0.56
CA LEU A 172 -8.71 -1.54 0.71
C LEU A 172 -10.22 -1.68 0.92
N PHE A 173 -10.90 -2.57 0.18
CA PHE A 173 -12.34 -2.77 0.36
C PHE A 173 -12.69 -3.32 1.72
N GLU A 174 -11.91 -4.29 2.22
CA GLU A 174 -12.11 -4.83 3.56
C GLU A 174 -11.85 -3.75 4.62
N TRP A 175 -10.81 -2.94 4.44
CA TRP A 175 -10.52 -1.80 5.32
C TRP A 175 -11.67 -0.77 5.32
N LEU A 176 -12.15 -0.36 4.14
CA LEU A 176 -13.30 0.55 4.00
C LEU A 176 -14.59 -0.03 4.60
N ARG A 177 -14.84 -1.33 4.41
CA ARG A 177 -15.99 -2.02 5.02
C ARG A 177 -15.87 -2.03 6.54
N ARG A 178 -14.68 -2.16 7.12
CA ARG A 178 -14.53 -2.05 8.58
C ARG A 178 -14.82 -0.64 9.06
N ARG A 179 -14.39 0.37 8.30
CA ARG A 179 -14.60 1.79 8.64
C ARG A 179 -16.05 2.25 8.48
N LEU A 180 -16.73 1.81 7.43
CA LEU A 180 -18.11 2.19 7.10
C LEU A 180 -19.18 1.24 7.68
N GLY A 181 -18.78 0.03 8.08
CA GLY A 181 -19.65 -1.05 8.56
C GLY A 181 -19.60 -2.29 7.65
N LYS A 182 -19.46 -3.48 8.25
CA LYS A 182 -19.14 -4.75 7.56
C LYS A 182 -20.05 -5.11 6.38
N ARG A 183 -21.27 -4.57 6.34
CA ARG A 183 -22.28 -4.82 5.28
C ARG A 183 -22.27 -3.78 4.15
N THR A 184 -21.27 -2.90 4.10
CA THR A 184 -21.18 -1.86 3.06
C THR A 184 -21.01 -2.52 1.68
N PRO A 185 -21.96 -2.32 0.74
CA PRO A 185 -21.86 -2.86 -0.61
C PRO A 185 -20.74 -2.17 -1.40
N VAL A 186 -20.04 -2.97 -2.20
CA VAL A 186 -19.03 -2.53 -3.16
C VAL A 186 -19.58 -2.76 -4.57
N VAL A 187 -19.62 -1.71 -5.40
CA VAL A 187 -20.16 -1.77 -6.76
C VAL A 187 -19.23 -1.05 -7.74
N LEU A 188 -19.24 -1.48 -9.00
CA LEU A 188 -18.60 -0.70 -10.06
C LEU A 188 -19.51 0.48 -10.42
N ALA A 189 -18.93 1.60 -10.82
CA ALA A 189 -19.69 2.78 -11.23
C ALA A 189 -20.70 2.47 -12.36
N PRO A 190 -20.38 1.67 -13.39
CA PRO A 190 -21.34 1.24 -14.40
C PRO A 190 -22.56 0.48 -13.87
N ASP A 191 -22.45 -0.16 -12.70
CA ASP A 191 -23.53 -0.95 -12.10
C ASP A 191 -24.38 -0.17 -11.11
N ALA A 192 -23.98 1.07 -10.81
CA ALA A 192 -24.73 1.87 -9.87
C ALA A 192 -26.13 2.19 -10.46
N PRO A 193 -27.18 2.22 -9.62
CA PRO A 193 -28.53 2.51 -10.11
C PRO A 193 -28.58 3.84 -10.89
N GLY A 194 -29.01 3.77 -12.15
CA GLY A 194 -29.11 4.91 -13.06
C GLY A 194 -27.77 5.41 -13.64
N ALA A 195 -26.70 4.62 -13.53
CA ALA A 195 -25.44 4.91 -14.21
C ALA A 195 -25.62 4.90 -15.74
N THR A 196 -24.92 5.80 -16.42
CA THR A 196 -24.93 5.89 -17.89
C THR A 196 -23.63 5.41 -18.52
N GLY A 197 -22.62 5.07 -17.70
CA GLY A 197 -21.32 4.59 -18.16
C GLY A 197 -21.28 3.08 -18.31
N THR A 198 -20.34 2.61 -19.13
CA THR A 198 -20.01 1.18 -19.28
C THR A 198 -18.64 0.87 -18.69
N LEU A 199 -18.32 -0.41 -18.52
CA LEU A 199 -16.95 -0.78 -18.16
C LEU A 199 -15.99 -0.42 -19.30
N PRO A 200 -14.77 0.06 -18.98
CA PRO A 200 -13.75 0.28 -20.00
C PRO A 200 -13.41 -1.01 -20.74
N GLN A 201 -13.02 -0.89 -22.01
CA GLN A 201 -12.59 -2.04 -22.82
C GLN A 201 -11.42 -2.77 -22.16
N GLY A 202 -11.48 -4.11 -22.12
CA GLY A 202 -10.42 -4.96 -21.55
C GLY A 202 -10.42 -5.02 -20.02
N VAL A 203 -11.45 -4.50 -19.35
CA VAL A 203 -11.61 -4.60 -17.89
C VAL A 203 -12.74 -5.59 -17.57
N GLU A 204 -12.42 -6.65 -16.83
CA GLU A 204 -13.43 -7.57 -16.33
C GLU A 204 -13.87 -7.22 -14.91
N ARG A 205 -15.09 -7.63 -14.55
CA ARG A 205 -15.62 -7.40 -13.19
C ARG A 205 -14.77 -8.10 -12.13
N THR A 206 -14.31 -9.30 -12.45
CA THR A 206 -13.48 -10.20 -11.64
C THR A 206 -12.10 -9.60 -11.31
N ASP A 207 -11.60 -8.68 -12.16
CA ASP A 207 -10.36 -7.96 -11.92
C ASP A 207 -10.48 -6.97 -10.76
N LEU A 208 -11.69 -6.41 -10.58
CA LEU A 208 -11.94 -5.28 -9.70
C LEU A 208 -12.81 -5.61 -8.49
N LEU A 209 -13.53 -6.72 -8.50
CA LEU A 209 -14.38 -7.18 -7.41
C LEU A 209 -13.99 -8.60 -7.00
N PRO A 210 -14.18 -8.96 -5.72
CA PRO A 210 -14.09 -10.37 -5.32
C PRO A 210 -15.19 -11.16 -6.04
N GLU A 211 -14.86 -12.40 -6.44
CA GLU A 211 -15.85 -13.36 -6.94
C GLU A 211 -16.93 -13.56 -5.87
N ARG A 212 -18.21 -13.51 -6.30
CA ARG A 212 -19.36 -13.64 -5.42
C ARG A 212 -19.63 -15.08 -5.07
#